data_AF-A0A7C1D3J7-F1
#
_entry.id   AF-A0A7C1D3J7-F1
#
_cell.length_a   1.000
_cell.length_b   1.000
_cell.length_c   1.000
_cell.angle_alpha   90.00
_cell.angle_beta   90.00
_cell.angle_gamma   90.00
#
_symmetry.space_group_name_H-M   'P 1'
#
loop_
_entity.id
_entity.type
_entity.pdbx_description
1 polymer ?
#
loop_
_entity_poly.entity_id
_entity_poly.type
_entity_poly.pdbx_seq_one_letter_code
_entity_poly.pdbx_strand_id
1 'polypeptide(L)'
;MTEKTRNPGIDFLKAVSISLVLIWHLRVFVTSTLSDESSVELLIMKIDELLFHYFLMLSVPSFILISLYFFYKKLAESSDYWKIRFLRLFQIYVFWVGIQFILYLILGGELPLPLKTIFRSGGPNLPWVSFLAPFPSIFYYLYALIVCTVLAFLFVKLPEKIKLVVLIVVVGATCVYFIIASIDGKTIDTRSMRNWYAYIPVAYYLYRYKDKFIQFRWFFLAGFIIAVVFEYMYGHRMSAFGRLSVFLETLTAVSFCLSGWRSISKPTALLSRYSLGLYALHPLFMGILILCVTLFWGQEAYPPQMLYQGVLLFVVTLALTFLGTWLMSKTRFRMYVM
;
A
#
# COMPACT_ATOMS: atom_id res chain seq x y z
N MET A 1 19.58 8.24 -16.46
CA MET A 1 18.32 7.66 -16.95
C MET A 1 17.51 8.80 -17.53
N THR A 2 17.46 8.89 -18.86
CA THR A 2 16.83 9.97 -19.63
C THR A 2 15.29 9.93 -19.50
N GLU A 3 14.67 11.10 -19.39
CA GLU A 3 13.25 11.37 -19.10
C GLU A 3 12.22 10.80 -20.10
N LYS A 4 12.64 10.17 -21.21
CA LYS A 4 11.78 9.86 -22.37
C LYS A 4 10.80 8.68 -22.24
N THR A 5 10.59 8.07 -21.07
CA THR A 5 9.76 6.83 -20.92
C THR A 5 8.75 6.83 -19.77
N ARG A 6 8.57 7.93 -19.04
CA ARG A 6 7.60 7.97 -17.93
C ARG A 6 6.19 8.19 -18.45
N ASN A 7 5.23 7.39 -17.97
CA ASN A 7 3.81 7.57 -18.25
C ASN A 7 3.23 8.54 -17.20
N PRO A 8 2.78 9.75 -17.59
CA PRO A 8 2.33 10.78 -16.63
C PRO A 8 1.19 10.30 -15.73
N GLY A 9 0.26 9.51 -16.25
CA GLY A 9 -0.88 9.05 -15.47
C GLY A 9 -0.50 7.98 -14.45
N ILE A 10 0.47 7.13 -14.76
CA ILE A 10 1.03 6.20 -13.77
C ILE A 10 1.77 6.95 -12.67
N ASP A 11 2.51 8.01 -13.03
CA ASP A 11 3.17 8.84 -12.03
C ASP A 11 2.16 9.57 -11.14
N PHE A 12 1.06 10.06 -11.71
CA PHE A 12 -0.05 10.60 -10.94
C PHE A 12 -0.61 9.57 -9.95
N LEU A 13 -0.91 8.35 -10.40
CA LEU A 13 -1.41 7.28 -9.53
C LEU A 13 -0.46 6.96 -8.38
N LYS A 14 0.85 6.87 -8.67
CA LYS A 14 1.87 6.62 -7.62
C LYS A 14 1.93 7.75 -6.61
N ALA A 15 1.87 9.00 -7.07
CA ALA A 15 1.89 10.18 -6.21
C ALA A 15 0.65 10.25 -5.32
N VAL A 16 -0.55 10.01 -5.86
CA VAL A 16 -1.79 9.92 -5.07
C VAL A 16 -1.69 8.78 -4.07
N SER A 17 -1.29 7.59 -4.51
CA SER A 17 -1.18 6.40 -3.64
C SER A 17 -0.21 6.63 -2.47
N ILE A 18 0.96 7.22 -2.72
CA ILE A 18 1.90 7.48 -1.60
C ILE A 18 1.36 8.56 -0.66
N SER A 19 0.72 9.61 -1.18
CA SER A 19 0.07 10.62 -0.34
C SER A 19 -1.02 10.02 0.54
N LEU A 20 -1.86 9.14 0.00
CA LEU A 20 -2.91 8.46 0.76
C LEU A 20 -2.32 7.55 1.85
N VAL A 21 -1.21 6.84 1.58
CA VAL A 21 -0.50 6.05 2.61
C VAL A 21 0.05 6.94 3.72
N LEU A 22 0.68 8.08 3.37
CA LEU A 22 1.23 9.01 4.35
C LEU A 22 0.12 9.62 5.21
N ILE A 23 -0.97 10.07 4.58
CA ILE A 23 -2.17 10.57 5.30
C ILE A 23 -2.69 9.48 6.23
N TRP A 24 -2.86 8.25 5.72
CA TRP A 24 -3.37 7.13 6.50
C TRP A 24 -2.53 6.85 7.76
N HIS A 25 -1.21 6.70 7.63
CA HIS A 25 -0.39 6.36 8.79
C HIS A 25 -0.16 7.54 9.74
N LEU A 26 -0.06 8.76 9.22
CA LEU A 26 0.24 9.92 10.04
C LEU A 26 -1.00 10.57 10.65
N ARG A 27 -2.22 10.26 10.17
CA ARG A 27 -3.46 10.75 10.79
C ARG A 27 -3.59 10.33 12.25
N VAL A 28 -2.95 9.22 12.67
CA VAL A 28 -2.96 8.74 14.05
C VAL A 28 -2.53 9.84 15.02
N PHE A 29 -1.64 10.75 14.61
CA PHE A 29 -1.23 11.88 15.42
C PHE A 29 -2.32 12.94 15.62
N VAL A 30 -3.27 13.03 14.70
CA VAL A 30 -4.32 14.07 14.67
C VAL A 30 -5.65 13.52 15.18
N THR A 31 -6.01 12.28 14.83
CA THR A 31 -7.27 11.67 15.27
C THR A 31 -7.25 11.30 16.74
N SER A 32 -6.07 11.10 17.35
CA SER A 32 -5.97 10.82 18.79
C SER A 32 -6.31 12.03 19.67
N THR A 33 -6.43 13.22 19.09
CA THR A 33 -6.72 14.48 19.81
C THR A 33 -8.16 14.94 19.65
N LEU A 34 -8.99 14.22 18.89
CA LEU A 34 -10.40 14.58 18.66
C LEU A 34 -11.27 14.00 19.77
N SER A 35 -12.26 14.77 20.25
CA SER A 35 -13.22 14.34 21.26
C SER A 35 -14.63 14.20 20.66
N ASP A 36 -15.48 13.38 21.29
CA ASP A 36 -16.89 13.24 20.91
C ASP A 36 -17.77 14.39 21.46
N GLU A 37 -17.18 15.36 22.16
CA GLU A 37 -17.92 16.42 22.86
C GLU A 37 -18.39 17.54 21.94
N SER A 38 -17.71 17.76 20.80
CA SER A 38 -18.08 18.80 19.83
C SER A 38 -18.65 18.21 18.54
N SER A 39 -19.73 18.81 18.04
CA SER A 39 -20.38 18.41 16.78
C SER A 39 -19.43 18.51 15.57
N VAL A 40 -18.45 19.41 15.63
CA VAL A 40 -17.43 19.59 14.59
C VAL A 40 -16.42 18.45 14.63
N GLU A 41 -15.92 18.07 15.80
CA GLU A 41 -14.99 16.94 15.94
C GLU A 41 -15.67 15.61 15.57
N LEU A 42 -16.93 15.42 15.98
CA LEU A 42 -17.74 14.25 15.57
C LEU A 42 -17.92 14.18 14.04
N LEU A 43 -18.14 15.32 13.38
CA LEU A 43 -18.22 15.39 11.93
C LEU A 43 -16.88 15.01 11.28
N ILE A 44 -15.76 15.52 11.81
CA ILE A 44 -14.42 15.18 11.34
C ILE A 44 -14.15 13.68 11.50
N MET A 45 -14.53 13.08 12.64
CA MET A 45 -14.38 11.64 12.88
C MET A 45 -15.20 10.79 11.90
N LYS A 46 -16.46 11.17 11.62
CA LYS A 46 -17.30 10.47 10.63
C LYS A 46 -16.77 10.59 9.20
N ILE A 47 -16.27 11.77 8.83
CA ILE A 47 -15.63 11.98 7.52
C ILE A 47 -14.36 11.13 7.42
N ASP A 48 -13.52 11.13 8.46
CA ASP A 48 -12.30 10.32 8.53
C ASP A 48 -12.62 8.82 8.42
N GLU A 49 -13.64 8.34 9.13
CA GLU A 49 -14.09 6.94 9.06
C GLU A 49 -14.54 6.56 7.65
N LEU A 50 -15.31 7.43 6.97
CA LEU A 50 -15.83 7.18 5.63
C LEU A 50 -14.72 7.26 4.56
N LEU A 51 -13.84 8.26 4.65
CA LEU A 51 -12.66 8.39 3.78
C LEU A 51 -11.71 7.21 3.96
N PHE A 52 -11.51 6.77 5.20
CA PHE A 52 -10.75 5.57 5.51
C PHE A 52 -11.35 4.33 4.90
N HIS A 53 -12.63 4.12 5.15
CA HIS A 53 -13.29 2.89 4.73
C HIS A 53 -13.26 2.76 3.21
N TYR A 54 -13.46 3.83 2.45
CA TYR A 54 -13.77 3.66 1.04
C TYR A 54 -12.73 4.19 0.06
N PHE A 55 -11.76 5.00 0.51
CA PHE A 55 -10.83 5.69 -0.41
C PHE A 55 -9.34 5.55 -0.05
N LEU A 56 -8.98 5.48 1.24
CA LEU A 56 -7.56 5.44 1.64
C LEU A 56 -6.87 4.09 1.34
N MET A 57 -7.64 3.02 1.11
CA MET A 57 -7.12 1.65 0.89
C MET A 57 -6.68 1.34 -0.54
N LEU A 58 -6.86 2.28 -1.47
CA LEU A 58 -6.51 2.16 -2.88
C LEU A 58 -5.02 1.92 -3.16
N SER A 59 -4.16 2.44 -2.28
CA SER A 59 -2.75 2.65 -2.55
C SER A 59 -1.97 1.35 -2.82
N VAL A 60 -2.02 0.42 -1.87
CA VAL A 60 -1.25 -0.83 -1.93
C VAL A 60 -1.70 -1.71 -3.11
N PRO A 61 -3.01 -1.98 -3.30
CA PRO A 61 -3.45 -2.77 -4.44
C PRO A 61 -3.15 -2.11 -5.80
N SER A 62 -3.26 -0.77 -5.91
CA SER A 62 -2.87 -0.03 -7.12
C SER A 62 -1.38 -0.21 -7.45
N PHE A 63 -0.51 -0.15 -6.45
CA PHE A 63 0.91 -0.42 -6.66
C PHE A 63 1.16 -1.87 -7.09
N ILE A 64 0.47 -2.87 -6.52
CA ILE A 64 0.59 -4.27 -7.00
C ILE A 64 0.18 -4.38 -8.47
N LEU A 65 -1.00 -3.89 -8.83
CA LEU A 65 -1.54 -4.00 -10.18
C LEU A 65 -0.62 -3.35 -11.22
N ILE A 66 -0.18 -2.11 -11.00
CA ILE A 66 0.74 -1.41 -11.90
C ILE A 66 2.12 -2.08 -11.94
N SER A 67 2.62 -2.54 -10.79
CA SER A 67 3.89 -3.25 -10.72
C SER A 67 3.86 -4.52 -11.57
N LEU A 68 2.77 -5.30 -11.51
CA LEU A 68 2.57 -6.49 -12.33
C LEU A 68 2.32 -6.15 -13.81
N TYR A 69 1.58 -5.07 -14.12
CA TYR A 69 1.43 -4.60 -15.49
C TYR A 69 2.79 -4.33 -16.17
N PHE A 70 3.68 -3.59 -15.50
CA PHE A 70 5.04 -3.38 -16.00
C PHE A 70 5.89 -4.64 -16.02
N PHE A 71 5.62 -5.58 -15.11
CA PHE A 71 6.29 -6.87 -15.14
C PHE A 71 6.03 -7.58 -16.46
N TYR A 72 4.76 -7.75 -16.83
CA TYR A 72 4.38 -8.42 -18.07
C TYR A 72 4.92 -7.69 -19.29
N LYS A 73 4.86 -6.35 -19.30
CA LYS A 73 5.43 -5.55 -20.39
C LYS A 73 6.92 -5.86 -20.61
N LYS A 74 7.73 -5.83 -19.55
CA LYS A 74 9.17 -6.10 -19.66
C LYS A 74 9.50 -7.57 -19.87
N LEU A 75 8.66 -8.48 -19.36
CA LEU A 75 8.82 -9.91 -19.59
C LEU A 75 8.61 -10.28 -21.06
N ALA A 76 7.71 -9.57 -21.76
CA ALA A 76 7.52 -9.71 -23.19
C ALA A 76 8.72 -9.21 -24.01
N GLU A 77 9.46 -8.23 -23.50
CA GLU A 77 10.70 -7.73 -24.12
C GLU A 77 11.91 -8.64 -23.80
N SER A 78 11.94 -9.25 -22.62
CA SER A 78 13.03 -10.15 -22.18
C SER A 78 12.49 -11.24 -21.25
N SER A 79 12.56 -12.50 -21.70
CA SER A 79 12.06 -13.67 -20.96
C SER A 79 12.77 -13.89 -19.62
N ASP A 80 14.04 -13.52 -19.51
CA ASP A 80 14.85 -13.63 -18.28
C ASP A 80 14.64 -12.46 -17.31
N TYR A 81 13.85 -11.44 -17.68
CA TYR A 81 13.59 -10.27 -16.83
C TYR A 81 13.02 -10.63 -15.45
N TRP A 82 12.30 -11.74 -15.33
CA TRP A 82 11.75 -12.20 -14.05
C TRP A 82 12.84 -12.44 -13.00
N LYS A 83 14.01 -12.97 -13.39
CA LYS A 83 15.14 -13.21 -12.47
C LYS A 83 15.68 -11.89 -11.93
N ILE A 84 15.88 -10.92 -12.83
CA ILE A 84 16.37 -9.57 -12.51
C ILE A 84 15.40 -8.88 -11.55
N ARG A 85 14.10 -8.96 -11.84
CA ARG A 85 13.06 -8.36 -11.01
C ARG A 85 12.95 -9.04 -9.65
N PHE A 86 12.95 -10.37 -9.61
CA PHE A 86 12.90 -11.13 -8.37
C PHE A 86 14.09 -10.78 -7.47
N LEU A 87 15.31 -10.81 -8.01
CA LEU A 87 16.52 -10.47 -7.27
C LEU A 87 16.46 -9.04 -6.73
N ARG A 88 16.03 -8.07 -7.54
CA ARG A 88 15.91 -6.67 -7.10
C ARG A 88 14.86 -6.51 -6.00
N LEU A 89 13.69 -7.13 -6.13
CA LEU A 89 12.66 -7.09 -5.08
C LEU A 89 13.14 -7.76 -3.80
N PHE A 90 13.84 -8.89 -3.92
CA PHE A 90 14.42 -9.60 -2.80
C PHE A 90 15.50 -8.76 -2.09
N GLN A 91 16.39 -8.09 -2.83
CA GLN A 91 17.38 -7.16 -2.27
C GLN A 91 16.71 -6.02 -1.50
N ILE A 92 15.69 -5.38 -2.09
CA ILE A 92 14.94 -4.30 -1.44
C ILE A 92 14.22 -4.82 -0.18
N TYR A 93 13.63 -6.01 -0.26
CA TYR A 93 12.97 -6.66 0.86
C TYR A 93 13.95 -6.94 2.02
N VAL A 94 15.07 -7.62 1.75
CA VAL A 94 16.08 -7.93 2.77
C VAL A 94 16.65 -6.66 3.40
N PHE A 95 16.91 -5.62 2.59
CA PHE A 95 17.40 -4.34 3.10
C PHE A 95 16.42 -3.71 4.12
N TRP A 96 15.16 -3.54 3.73
CA TRP A 96 14.17 -2.87 4.58
C TRP A 96 13.73 -3.72 5.77
N VAL A 97 13.56 -5.02 5.58
CA VAL A 97 13.27 -5.95 6.68
C VAL A 97 14.46 -6.02 7.65
N GLY A 98 15.70 -5.97 7.15
CA GLY A 98 16.88 -5.86 8.00
C GLY A 98 16.85 -4.62 8.89
N ILE A 99 16.50 -3.45 8.33
CA ILE A 99 16.32 -2.22 9.11
C ILE A 99 15.19 -2.36 10.14
N GLN A 100 14.06 -2.95 9.75
CA GLN A 100 12.94 -3.24 10.66
C GLN A 100 13.38 -4.11 11.85
N PHE A 101 14.19 -5.12 11.60
CA PHE A 101 14.75 -6.00 12.64
C PHE A 101 15.72 -5.27 13.56
N ILE A 102 16.61 -4.44 13.00
CA ILE A 102 17.53 -3.62 13.79
C ILE A 102 16.74 -2.72 14.74
N LEU A 103 15.71 -2.03 14.25
CA LEU A 103 14.85 -1.21 15.09
C LEU A 103 14.09 -2.05 16.13
N TYR A 104 13.56 -3.20 15.75
CA TYR A 104 12.87 -4.10 16.68
C TYR A 104 13.75 -4.47 17.89
N LEU A 105 15.02 -4.82 17.64
CA LEU A 105 15.95 -5.18 18.70
C LEU A 105 16.36 -3.97 19.55
N ILE A 106 16.59 -2.81 18.93
CA ILE A 106 16.87 -1.55 19.65
C ILE A 106 15.72 -1.17 20.59
N LEU A 107 14.48 -1.45 20.19
CA LEU A 107 13.28 -1.20 20.98
C LEU A 107 12.99 -2.27 22.04
N GLY A 108 13.91 -3.21 22.29
CA GLY A 108 13.74 -4.25 23.31
C GLY A 108 12.86 -5.43 22.89
N GLY A 109 12.74 -5.67 21.59
CA GLY A 109 11.99 -6.81 21.06
C GLY A 109 12.55 -8.16 21.49
N GLU A 110 11.65 -9.06 21.91
CA GLU A 110 12.00 -10.40 22.39
C GLU A 110 12.25 -11.42 21.27
N LEU A 111 13.14 -12.37 21.54
CA LEU A 111 13.44 -13.50 20.68
C LEU A 111 13.17 -14.82 21.42
N PRO A 112 12.79 -15.91 20.73
CA PRO A 112 12.71 -16.06 19.27
C PRO A 112 11.38 -15.58 18.68
N LEU A 113 11.45 -15.03 17.46
CA LEU A 113 10.26 -14.64 16.70
C LEU A 113 9.68 -15.82 15.90
N PRO A 114 8.34 -15.94 15.79
CA PRO A 114 7.73 -16.90 14.88
C PRO A 114 8.18 -16.69 13.43
N LEU A 115 8.51 -17.76 12.71
CA LEU A 115 8.98 -17.68 11.30
C LEU A 115 8.02 -16.91 10.38
N LYS A 116 6.70 -17.03 10.63
CA LYS A 116 5.66 -16.28 9.90
C LYS A 116 5.79 -14.76 10.03
N THR A 117 6.37 -14.29 11.14
CA THR A 117 6.64 -12.87 11.41
C THR A 117 7.86 -12.39 10.63
N ILE A 118 8.86 -13.26 10.49
CA ILE A 118 10.10 -12.94 9.78
C ILE A 118 9.84 -12.76 8.29
N PHE A 119 9.22 -13.75 7.64
CA PHE A 119 9.06 -13.75 6.18
C PHE A 119 7.76 -13.09 5.73
N ARG A 120 6.62 -13.70 6.04
CA ARG A 120 5.32 -13.29 5.49
C ARG A 120 4.89 -11.89 5.93
N SER A 121 5.24 -11.49 7.15
CA SER A 121 4.87 -10.17 7.70
C SER A 121 5.83 -9.05 7.29
N GLY A 122 6.92 -9.35 6.59
CA GLY A 122 7.95 -8.35 6.27
C GLY A 122 8.68 -7.86 7.52
N GLY A 123 8.93 -8.74 8.48
CA GLY A 123 9.58 -8.41 9.75
C GLY A 123 8.61 -8.22 10.92
N PRO A 124 9.17 -8.06 12.12
CA PRO A 124 8.40 -7.95 13.36
C PRO A 124 7.65 -6.63 13.48
N ASN A 125 6.58 -6.68 14.27
CA ASN A 125 5.91 -5.47 14.72
C ASN A 125 6.83 -4.76 15.71
N LEU A 126 6.92 -3.43 15.63
CA LEU A 126 7.83 -2.65 16.47
C LEU A 126 7.18 -2.41 17.85
N PRO A 127 7.85 -2.83 18.95
CA PRO A 127 7.34 -2.70 20.32
C PRO A 127 7.70 -1.30 20.84
N TRP A 128 7.10 -0.25 20.28
CA TRP A 128 7.50 1.13 20.57
C TRP A 128 7.46 1.46 22.06
N VAL A 129 6.35 1.12 22.72
CA VAL A 129 6.10 1.37 24.14
C VAL A 129 5.11 0.33 24.66
N SER A 130 5.29 -0.15 25.90
CA SER A 130 4.52 -1.26 26.49
C SER A 130 2.99 -1.10 26.52
N PHE A 131 2.46 0.13 26.46
CA PHE A 131 1.01 0.41 26.44
C PHE A 131 0.44 0.75 25.05
N LEU A 132 1.29 0.84 24.02
CA LEU A 132 0.82 1.03 22.65
C LEU A 132 0.74 -0.32 21.93
N ALA A 133 -0.28 -0.47 21.08
CA ALA A 133 -0.34 -1.60 20.18
C ALA A 133 0.94 -1.65 19.31
N PRO A 134 1.60 -2.81 19.17
CA PRO A 134 2.79 -2.94 18.35
C PRO A 134 2.54 -2.46 16.92
N PHE A 135 3.39 -1.58 16.40
CA PHE A 135 3.19 -1.04 15.07
C PHE A 135 3.51 -2.11 14.02
N PRO A 136 2.57 -2.44 13.12
CA PRO A 136 2.77 -3.50 12.15
C PRO A 136 3.88 -3.13 11.17
N SER A 137 4.74 -4.11 10.82
CA SER A 137 5.62 -3.91 9.67
C SER A 137 4.77 -3.65 8.42
N ILE A 138 5.14 -2.64 7.64
CA ILE A 138 4.51 -2.35 6.34
C ILE A 138 5.19 -3.12 5.20
N PHE A 139 6.35 -3.73 5.44
CA PHE A 139 7.13 -4.39 4.40
C PHE A 139 6.56 -5.74 3.95
N TYR A 140 5.43 -6.21 4.55
CA TYR A 140 4.67 -7.35 4.02
C TYR A 140 4.25 -7.13 2.55
N TYR A 141 4.07 -5.87 2.12
CA TYR A 141 3.78 -5.54 0.74
C TYR A 141 4.90 -6.00 -0.22
N LEU A 142 6.17 -5.84 0.16
CA LEU A 142 7.31 -6.29 -0.65
C LEU A 142 7.33 -7.81 -0.76
N TYR A 143 7.01 -8.52 0.33
CA TYR A 143 6.82 -9.97 0.29
C TYR A 143 5.69 -10.37 -0.66
N ALA A 144 4.53 -9.71 -0.57
CA ALA A 144 3.41 -9.94 -1.47
C ALA A 144 3.79 -9.70 -2.94
N LEU A 145 4.55 -8.65 -3.24
CA LEU A 145 5.07 -8.39 -4.58
C LEU A 145 6.01 -9.48 -5.09
N ILE A 146 6.88 -10.02 -4.24
CA ILE A 146 7.78 -11.13 -4.60
C ILE A 146 6.93 -12.35 -4.99
N VAL A 147 5.98 -12.75 -4.14
CA VAL A 147 5.09 -13.89 -4.41
C VAL A 147 4.26 -13.65 -5.67
N CYS A 148 3.64 -12.47 -5.81
CA CYS A 148 2.89 -12.09 -7.01
C CYS A 148 3.76 -12.10 -8.28
N THR A 149 5.04 -11.71 -8.21
CA THR A 149 5.96 -11.75 -9.36
C THR A 149 6.25 -13.19 -9.80
N VAL A 150 6.48 -14.09 -8.84
CA VAL A 150 6.67 -15.53 -9.13
C VAL A 150 5.41 -16.13 -9.74
N LEU A 151 4.25 -15.90 -9.12
CA LEU A 151 2.97 -16.41 -9.63
C LEU A 151 2.60 -15.82 -10.99
N ALA A 152 2.89 -14.54 -11.24
CA ALA A 152 2.70 -13.92 -12.55
C ALA A 152 3.59 -14.56 -13.62
N PHE A 153 4.84 -14.91 -13.29
CA PHE A 153 5.72 -15.63 -14.20
C PHE A 153 5.15 -17.01 -14.55
N LEU A 154 4.69 -17.76 -13.53
CA LEU A 154 4.03 -19.06 -13.74
C LEU A 154 2.75 -18.90 -14.58
N PHE A 155 1.96 -17.86 -14.33
CA PHE A 155 0.75 -17.56 -15.10
C PHE A 155 1.03 -17.33 -16.59
N VAL A 156 2.13 -16.65 -16.95
CA VAL A 156 2.51 -16.46 -18.37
C VAL A 156 2.78 -17.79 -19.07
N LYS A 157 3.31 -18.78 -18.36
CA LYS A 157 3.64 -20.10 -18.91
C LYS A 157 2.43 -20.97 -19.19
N LEU A 158 1.25 -20.60 -18.69
CA LEU A 158 0.01 -21.32 -18.96
C LEU A 158 -0.41 -21.17 -20.44
N PRO A 159 -1.06 -22.18 -21.03
CA PRO A 159 -1.75 -22.04 -22.31
C PRO A 159 -2.84 -20.95 -22.25
N GLU A 160 -3.08 -20.25 -23.36
CA GLU A 160 -4.06 -19.13 -23.41
C GLU A 160 -5.48 -19.55 -22.99
N LYS A 161 -5.92 -20.77 -23.34
CA LYS A 161 -7.23 -21.31 -22.91
C LYS A 161 -7.31 -21.42 -21.39
N ILE A 162 -6.22 -21.86 -20.75
CA ILE A 162 -6.15 -22.03 -19.30
C ILE A 162 -6.06 -20.67 -18.60
N LYS A 163 -5.33 -19.69 -19.16
CA LYS A 163 -5.25 -18.33 -18.60
C LYS A 163 -6.62 -17.68 -18.42
N LEU A 164 -7.51 -17.86 -19.39
CA LEU A 164 -8.87 -17.30 -19.31
C LEU A 164 -9.68 -17.98 -18.20
N VAL A 165 -9.61 -19.31 -18.10
CA VAL A 165 -10.27 -20.05 -17.01
C VAL A 165 -9.73 -19.60 -15.66
N VAL A 166 -8.42 -19.47 -15.51
CA VAL A 166 -7.79 -19.00 -14.27
C VAL A 166 -8.20 -17.56 -13.94
N LEU A 167 -8.29 -16.65 -14.93
CA LEU A 167 -8.82 -15.31 -14.71
C LEU A 167 -10.22 -15.37 -14.12
N ILE A 168 -11.14 -16.09 -14.77
CA ILE A 168 -12.55 -16.16 -14.36
C ILE A 168 -12.67 -16.77 -12.97
N VAL A 169 -11.99 -17.90 -12.73
CA VAL A 169 -12.05 -18.61 -11.45
C VAL A 169 -11.41 -17.78 -10.33
N VAL A 170 -10.20 -17.24 -10.52
CA VAL A 170 -9.50 -16.51 -9.45
C VAL A 170 -10.19 -15.18 -9.15
N VAL A 171 -10.58 -14.40 -10.16
CA VAL A 171 -11.27 -13.13 -9.94
C VAL A 171 -12.67 -13.38 -9.38
N GLY A 172 -13.44 -14.30 -9.97
CA GLY A 172 -14.78 -14.65 -9.51
C GLY A 172 -14.78 -15.17 -8.07
N ALA A 173 -13.91 -16.12 -7.75
CA ALA A 173 -13.79 -16.65 -6.39
C ALA A 173 -13.32 -15.58 -5.39
N THR A 174 -12.42 -14.68 -5.80
CA THR A 174 -11.97 -13.57 -4.93
C THR A 174 -13.12 -12.60 -4.64
N CYS A 175 -13.89 -12.20 -5.66
CA CYS A 175 -15.06 -11.33 -5.49
C CYS A 175 -16.12 -11.98 -4.59
N VAL A 176 -16.46 -13.25 -4.83
CA VAL A 176 -17.41 -14.01 -3.99
C VAL A 176 -16.89 -14.11 -2.56
N TYR A 177 -15.61 -14.41 -2.38
CA TYR A 177 -14.99 -14.50 -1.06
C TYR A 177 -15.03 -13.15 -0.31
N PHE A 178 -14.79 -12.02 -0.99
CA PHE A 178 -14.90 -10.69 -0.39
C PHE A 178 -16.34 -10.35 0.02
N ILE A 179 -17.32 -10.69 -0.81
CA ILE A 179 -18.75 -10.51 -0.49
C ILE A 179 -19.12 -11.31 0.76
N ILE A 180 -18.82 -12.62 0.77
CA ILE A 180 -19.13 -13.51 1.90
C ILE A 180 -18.40 -13.03 3.16
N ALA A 181 -17.12 -12.67 3.06
CA ALA A 181 -16.36 -12.18 4.21
C ALA A 181 -16.95 -10.89 4.81
N SER A 182 -17.42 -9.98 3.95
CA SER A 182 -18.08 -8.73 4.36
C SER A 182 -19.42 -9.00 5.10
N ILE A 183 -20.25 -9.88 4.55
CA ILE A 183 -21.54 -10.29 5.16
C ILE A 183 -21.31 -11.04 6.47
N ASP A 184 -20.42 -12.04 6.49
CA ASP A 184 -20.15 -12.88 7.66
C ASP A 184 -19.38 -12.14 8.79
N GLY A 185 -18.95 -10.90 8.56
CA GLY A 185 -18.11 -10.13 9.49
C GLY A 185 -16.70 -10.73 9.69
N LYS A 186 -16.23 -11.56 8.76
CA LYS A 186 -14.90 -12.17 8.81
C LYS A 186 -13.86 -11.21 8.24
N THR A 187 -12.92 -10.77 9.07
CA THR A 187 -11.80 -9.94 8.63
C THR A 187 -10.72 -10.76 7.94
N ILE A 188 -10.36 -10.39 6.72
CA ILE A 188 -9.22 -10.91 5.97
C ILE A 188 -7.98 -10.14 6.39
N ASP A 189 -7.00 -10.86 6.94
CA ASP A 189 -5.69 -10.31 7.31
C ASP A 189 -5.09 -9.52 6.13
N THR A 190 -4.67 -8.28 6.40
CA THR A 190 -4.03 -7.36 5.45
C THR A 190 -2.79 -7.96 4.78
N ARG A 191 -2.07 -8.82 5.50
CA ARG A 191 -0.84 -9.53 5.07
C ARG A 191 -1.15 -10.81 4.30
N SER A 192 -2.42 -11.15 4.10
CA SER A 192 -2.83 -12.35 3.39
C SER A 192 -2.66 -12.21 1.89
N MET A 193 -2.09 -13.24 1.26
CA MET A 193 -2.05 -13.34 -0.20
C MET A 193 -3.44 -13.43 -0.84
N ARG A 194 -4.48 -13.77 -0.05
CA ARG A 194 -5.88 -13.77 -0.50
C ARG A 194 -6.33 -12.40 -1.04
N ASN A 195 -5.72 -11.31 -0.58
CA ASN A 195 -6.01 -9.97 -1.07
C ASN A 195 -5.45 -9.73 -2.49
N TRP A 196 -4.44 -10.50 -2.91
CA TRP A 196 -3.57 -10.13 -4.03
C TRP A 196 -3.72 -11.02 -5.27
N TYR A 197 -4.30 -12.22 -5.13
CA TYR A 197 -4.35 -13.20 -6.23
C TYR A 197 -5.08 -12.69 -7.47
N ALA A 198 -6.20 -11.98 -7.31
CA ALA A 198 -6.98 -11.45 -8.42
C ALA A 198 -6.18 -10.48 -9.32
N TYR A 199 -5.22 -9.75 -8.76
CA TYR A 199 -4.42 -8.79 -9.53
C TYR A 199 -3.45 -9.44 -10.52
N ILE A 200 -3.10 -10.72 -10.34
CA ILE A 200 -2.16 -11.44 -11.21
C ILE A 200 -2.73 -11.60 -12.63
N PRO A 201 -3.89 -12.26 -12.83
CA PRO A 201 -4.47 -12.38 -14.15
C PRO A 201 -5.01 -11.04 -14.66
N VAL A 202 -5.57 -10.18 -13.79
CA VAL A 202 -6.03 -8.84 -14.19
C VAL A 202 -4.89 -8.01 -14.80
N ALA A 203 -3.71 -8.00 -14.19
CA ALA A 203 -2.55 -7.29 -14.72
C ALA A 203 -2.10 -7.82 -16.09
N TYR A 204 -2.22 -9.14 -16.33
CA TYR A 204 -1.89 -9.74 -17.62
C TYR A 204 -2.85 -9.27 -18.72
N TYR A 205 -4.15 -9.32 -18.45
CA TYR A 205 -5.15 -8.88 -19.42
C TYR A 205 -5.18 -7.35 -19.59
N LEU A 206 -4.84 -6.59 -18.55
CA LEU A 206 -4.56 -5.16 -18.65
C LEU A 206 -3.38 -4.89 -19.59
N TYR A 207 -2.29 -5.66 -19.47
CA TYR A 207 -1.16 -5.58 -20.40
C TYR A 207 -1.57 -5.90 -21.83
N ARG A 208 -2.30 -7.00 -22.05
CA ARG A 208 -2.66 -7.50 -23.38
C ARG A 208 -3.73 -6.65 -24.08
N TYR A 209 -4.69 -6.12 -23.33
CA TYR A 209 -5.88 -5.43 -23.86
C TYR A 209 -6.10 -4.06 -23.19
N LYS A 210 -5.02 -3.29 -23.03
CA LYS A 210 -5.02 -1.99 -22.37
C LYS A 210 -6.15 -1.07 -22.84
N ASP A 211 -6.35 -0.92 -24.14
CA ASP A 211 -7.34 0.02 -24.69
C ASP A 211 -8.77 -0.42 -24.36
N LYS A 212 -9.07 -1.72 -24.43
CA LYS A 212 -10.35 -2.28 -23.98
C LYS A 212 -10.55 -2.05 -22.48
N PHE A 213 -9.52 -2.28 -21.67
CA PHE A 213 -9.60 -2.03 -20.22
C PHE A 213 -9.96 -0.56 -19.91
N ILE A 214 -9.38 0.39 -20.65
CA ILE A 214 -9.69 1.82 -20.50
C ILE A 214 -11.15 2.13 -20.89
N GLN A 215 -11.69 1.46 -21.91
CA GLN A 215 -13.10 1.63 -22.31
C GLN A 215 -14.08 1.21 -21.19
N PHE A 216 -13.70 0.21 -20.36
CA PHE A 216 -14.50 -0.25 -19.22
C PHE A 216 -14.38 0.63 -17.96
N ARG A 217 -13.68 1.77 -17.98
CA ARG A 217 -13.49 2.64 -16.80
C ARG A 217 -14.79 3.04 -16.09
N TRP A 218 -15.83 3.33 -16.86
CA TRP A 218 -17.14 3.72 -16.32
C TRP A 218 -17.89 2.54 -15.73
N PHE A 219 -17.70 1.34 -16.28
CA PHE A 219 -18.22 0.10 -15.71
C PHE A 219 -17.54 -0.20 -14.36
N PHE A 220 -16.21 -0.04 -14.28
CA PHE A 220 -15.49 -0.18 -13.00
C PHE A 220 -15.96 0.84 -11.97
N LEU A 221 -16.16 2.10 -12.38
CA LEU A 221 -16.66 3.15 -11.49
C LEU A 221 -18.07 2.83 -10.96
N ALA A 222 -18.99 2.43 -11.85
CA ALA A 222 -20.33 2.04 -11.45
C ALA A 222 -20.31 0.83 -10.50
N GLY A 223 -19.49 -0.18 -10.81
CA GLY A 223 -19.28 -1.33 -9.95
C GLY A 223 -18.72 -0.95 -8.58
N PHE A 224 -17.74 -0.03 -8.53
CA PHE A 224 -17.19 0.51 -7.28
C PHE A 224 -18.28 1.17 -6.43
N ILE A 225 -19.08 2.07 -7.02
CA ILE A 225 -20.17 2.75 -6.30
C ILE A 225 -21.19 1.73 -5.76
N ILE A 226 -21.59 0.75 -6.58
CA ILE A 226 -22.51 -0.31 -6.17
C ILE A 226 -21.90 -1.14 -5.03
N ALA A 227 -20.63 -1.49 -5.12
CA ALA A 227 -19.94 -2.24 -4.08
C ALA A 227 -19.82 -1.46 -2.77
N VAL A 228 -19.58 -0.15 -2.82
CA VAL A 228 -19.60 0.73 -1.64
C VAL A 228 -20.96 0.73 -0.98
N VAL A 229 -22.04 0.93 -1.76
CA VAL A 229 -23.41 0.93 -1.22
C VAL A 229 -23.76 -0.44 -0.63
N PHE A 230 -23.43 -1.53 -1.32
CA PHE A 230 -23.65 -2.89 -0.82
C PHE A 230 -22.90 -3.14 0.50
N GLU A 231 -21.61 -2.80 0.54
CA GLU A 231 -20.77 -2.95 1.73
C GLU A 231 -21.30 -2.09 2.88
N TYR A 232 -21.75 -0.87 2.62
CA TYR A 232 -22.35 0.01 3.62
C TYR A 232 -23.66 -0.55 4.20
N MET A 233 -24.51 -1.14 3.36
CA MET A 233 -25.83 -1.65 3.79
C MET A 233 -25.76 -3.01 4.48
N TYR A 234 -24.87 -3.90 4.04
CA TYR A 234 -24.87 -5.32 4.43
C TYR A 234 -23.58 -5.80 5.09
N GLY A 235 -22.52 -5.00 5.08
CA GLY A 235 -21.23 -5.39 5.64
C GLY A 235 -21.14 -5.10 7.13
N HIS A 236 -20.66 -6.08 7.89
CA HIS A 236 -20.54 -5.96 9.35
C HIS A 236 -19.14 -5.49 9.78
N ARG A 237 -18.09 -6.18 9.31
CA ARG A 237 -16.68 -5.84 9.59
C ARG A 237 -15.89 -5.87 8.30
N MET A 238 -15.27 -4.74 7.99
CA MET A 238 -14.58 -4.54 6.72
C MET A 238 -13.09 -4.85 6.86
N SER A 239 -12.60 -5.69 5.95
CA SER A 239 -11.16 -5.93 5.79
C SER A 239 -10.50 -4.70 5.15
N ALA A 240 -9.21 -4.45 5.38
CA ALA A 240 -8.58 -3.27 4.74
C ALA A 240 -8.52 -3.40 3.20
N PHE A 241 -8.07 -4.56 2.69
CA PHE A 241 -7.93 -4.80 1.25
C PHE A 241 -8.88 -5.88 0.71
N GLY A 242 -9.33 -6.79 1.57
CA GLY A 242 -10.16 -7.93 1.20
C GLY A 242 -11.62 -7.53 0.95
N ARG A 243 -11.85 -6.58 0.04
CA ARG A 243 -13.14 -5.93 -0.21
C ARG A 243 -13.39 -5.76 -1.69
N LEU A 244 -14.67 -5.88 -2.06
CA LEU A 244 -15.08 -5.74 -3.45
C LEU A 244 -14.93 -4.28 -3.90
N SER A 245 -15.30 -3.34 -3.04
CA SER A 245 -15.13 -1.90 -3.30
C SER A 245 -13.67 -1.56 -3.60
N VAL A 246 -12.73 -1.97 -2.74
CA VAL A 246 -11.28 -1.71 -2.92
C VAL A 246 -10.74 -2.33 -4.22
N PHE A 247 -11.18 -3.55 -4.55
CA PHE A 247 -10.81 -4.19 -5.82
C PHE A 247 -11.28 -3.36 -7.02
N LEU A 248 -12.56 -2.98 -7.06
CA LEU A 248 -13.15 -2.21 -8.16
C LEU A 248 -12.64 -0.76 -8.21
N GLU A 249 -12.39 -0.14 -7.06
CA GLU A 249 -11.74 1.17 -6.95
C GLU A 249 -10.34 1.12 -7.59
N THR A 250 -9.58 0.06 -7.33
CA THR A 250 -8.26 -0.15 -7.93
C THR A 250 -8.33 -0.22 -9.45
N LEU A 251 -9.30 -0.99 -10.00
CA LEU A 251 -9.50 -1.06 -11.45
C LEU A 251 -9.91 0.30 -12.02
N THR A 252 -10.80 1.00 -11.33
CA THR A 252 -11.26 2.34 -11.69
C THR A 252 -10.09 3.31 -11.75
N ALA A 253 -9.33 3.46 -10.67
CA ALA A 253 -8.19 4.37 -10.59
C ALA A 253 -7.14 4.08 -11.67
N VAL A 254 -6.77 2.81 -11.86
CA VAL A 254 -5.81 2.42 -12.90
C VAL A 254 -6.34 2.72 -14.30
N SER A 255 -7.63 2.47 -14.56
CA SER A 255 -8.22 2.73 -15.89
C SER A 255 -8.24 4.23 -16.24
N PHE A 256 -8.58 5.11 -15.31
CA PHE A 256 -8.55 6.56 -15.49
C PHE A 256 -7.12 7.11 -15.58
N CYS A 257 -6.18 6.56 -14.81
CA CYS A 257 -4.79 6.98 -14.88
C CYS A 257 -4.15 6.56 -16.21
N LEU A 258 -4.55 5.44 -16.80
CA LEU A 258 -4.02 4.99 -18.09
C LEU A 258 -4.66 5.67 -19.31
N SER A 259 -5.75 6.43 -19.15
CA SER A 259 -6.58 6.94 -20.26
C SER A 259 -6.06 8.18 -21.00
N GLY A 260 -4.83 8.62 -20.76
CA GLY A 260 -4.19 9.65 -21.58
C GLY A 260 -3.87 10.97 -20.88
N TRP A 261 -3.09 10.90 -19.80
CA TRP A 261 -2.51 12.09 -19.16
C TRP A 261 -1.36 12.64 -20.00
N ARG A 262 -1.40 13.94 -20.31
CA ARG A 262 -0.38 14.61 -21.15
C ARG A 262 0.84 15.06 -20.35
N SER A 263 0.63 15.53 -19.13
CA SER A 263 1.69 16.03 -18.24
C SER A 263 1.28 15.87 -16.79
N ILE A 264 2.26 16.02 -15.90
CA ILE A 264 2.07 16.08 -14.45
C ILE A 264 2.87 17.25 -13.88
N SER A 265 2.42 17.77 -12.73
CA SER A 265 3.13 18.83 -12.03
C SER A 265 4.46 18.32 -11.44
N LYS A 266 5.40 19.24 -11.19
CA LYS A 266 6.70 18.91 -10.58
C LYS A 266 6.56 18.22 -9.21
N PRO A 267 5.67 18.66 -8.29
CA PRO A 267 5.45 17.96 -7.03
C PRO A 267 4.97 16.52 -7.22
N THR A 268 4.03 16.28 -8.14
CA THR A 268 3.54 14.93 -8.47
C THR A 268 4.68 14.05 -9.02
N ALA A 269 5.52 14.58 -9.89
CA ALA A 269 6.67 13.86 -10.43
C ALA A 269 7.70 13.49 -9.34
N LEU A 270 7.91 14.39 -8.37
CA LEU A 270 8.78 14.17 -7.21
C LEU A 270 8.23 13.06 -6.31
N LEU A 271 6.96 13.15 -5.91
CA LEU A 271 6.28 12.16 -5.07
C LEU A 271 6.31 10.77 -5.73
N SER A 272 5.99 10.69 -7.02
CA SER A 272 6.04 9.43 -7.77
C SER A 272 7.45 8.83 -7.77
N ARG A 273 8.47 9.65 -8.05
CA ARG A 273 9.87 9.22 -8.16
C ARG A 273 10.41 8.64 -6.85
N TYR A 274 9.96 9.16 -5.72
CA TYR A 274 10.45 8.78 -4.40
C TYR A 274 9.45 7.96 -3.60
N SER A 275 8.39 7.46 -4.24
CA SER A 275 7.29 6.74 -3.58
C SER A 275 7.77 5.58 -2.71
N LEU A 276 8.79 4.82 -3.12
CA LEU A 276 9.34 3.72 -2.31
C LEU A 276 10.05 4.23 -1.05
N GLY A 277 10.88 5.28 -1.16
CA GLY A 277 11.57 5.86 -0.01
C GLY A 277 10.59 6.49 0.98
N LEU A 278 9.62 7.27 0.46
CA LEU A 278 8.54 7.84 1.26
C LEU A 278 7.74 6.74 1.96
N TYR A 279 7.44 5.64 1.26
CA TYR A 279 6.73 4.50 1.83
C TYR A 279 7.55 3.82 2.93
N ALA A 280 8.83 3.58 2.70
CA ALA A 280 9.65 2.82 3.64
C ALA A 280 10.08 3.61 4.88
N LEU A 281 10.37 4.91 4.73
CA LEU A 281 10.96 5.72 5.79
C LEU A 281 9.95 6.35 6.74
N HIS A 282 8.72 6.65 6.29
CA HIS A 282 7.75 7.31 7.16
C HIS A 282 7.40 6.55 8.44
N PRO A 283 7.20 5.20 8.47
CA PRO A 283 6.91 4.54 9.74
C PRO A 283 8.14 4.50 10.66
N LEU A 284 9.34 4.51 10.10
CA LEU A 284 10.59 4.50 10.85
C LEU A 284 10.78 5.85 11.54
N PHE A 285 10.61 6.96 10.81
CA PHE A 285 10.67 8.30 11.39
C PHE A 285 9.51 8.59 12.34
N MET A 286 8.30 8.10 12.03
CA MET A 286 7.15 8.16 12.93
C MET A 286 7.52 7.55 14.29
N GLY A 287 8.08 6.34 14.27
CA GLY A 287 8.46 5.64 15.48
C GLY A 287 9.67 6.21 16.22
N ILE A 288 10.70 6.67 15.50
CA ILE A 288 11.82 7.40 16.10
C ILE A 288 11.30 8.64 16.83
N LEU A 289 10.36 9.37 16.23
CA LEU A 289 9.81 10.58 16.84
C LEU A 289 8.98 10.26 18.09
N ILE A 290 8.15 9.20 18.05
CA ILE A 290 7.41 8.70 19.22
C ILE A 290 8.38 8.30 20.34
N LEU A 291 9.47 7.59 20.00
CA LEU A 291 10.50 7.21 20.97
C LEU A 291 11.17 8.44 21.59
N CYS A 292 11.54 9.44 20.79
CA CYS A 292 12.12 10.68 21.31
C CYS A 292 11.15 11.42 22.24
N VAL A 293 9.87 11.56 21.84
CA VAL A 293 8.83 12.20 22.67
C VAL A 293 8.73 11.50 24.02
N THR A 294 8.64 10.17 24.02
CA THR A 294 8.44 9.38 25.24
C THR A 294 9.68 9.36 26.15
N LEU A 295 10.89 9.38 25.57
CA LEU A 295 12.14 9.45 26.34
C LEU A 295 12.38 10.82 26.97
N PHE A 296 12.10 11.91 26.25
CA PHE A 296 12.42 13.28 26.71
C PHE A 296 11.28 13.94 27.50
N TRP A 297 10.03 13.64 27.18
CA TRP A 297 8.84 14.25 27.82
C TRP A 297 8.00 13.27 28.64
N GLY A 298 8.45 12.01 28.74
CA GLY A 298 7.76 10.97 29.49
C GLY A 298 6.66 10.28 28.70
N GLN A 299 6.20 9.16 29.24
CA GLN A 299 5.24 8.27 28.55
C GLN A 299 3.87 8.91 28.32
N GLU A 300 3.44 9.81 29.20
CA GLU A 300 2.14 10.50 29.12
C GLU A 300 2.09 11.56 28.00
N ALA A 301 3.24 11.93 27.44
CA ALA A 301 3.33 12.86 26.31
C ALA A 301 2.87 12.24 24.97
N TYR A 302 2.61 10.92 24.94
CA TYR A 302 2.05 10.23 23.78
C TYR A 302 0.89 9.29 24.19
N PRO A 303 -0.24 9.26 23.45
CA PRO A 303 -0.54 10.02 22.24
C PRO A 303 -0.60 11.54 22.49
N PRO A 304 -0.39 12.38 21.46
CA PRO A 304 -0.54 13.82 21.61
C PRO A 304 -1.92 14.13 22.19
N GLN A 305 -1.97 15.04 23.17
CA GLN A 305 -3.20 15.43 23.84
C GLN A 305 -3.87 16.64 23.18
N MET A 306 -3.07 17.46 22.49
CA MET A 306 -3.53 18.67 21.83
C MET A 306 -3.32 18.60 20.31
N LEU A 307 -4.27 19.15 19.54
CA LEU A 307 -4.22 19.14 18.07
C LEU A 307 -2.90 19.69 17.51
N TYR A 308 -2.37 20.78 18.09
CA TYR A 308 -1.11 21.38 17.62
C TYR A 308 0.09 20.43 17.81
N GLN A 309 0.09 19.59 18.84
CA GLN A 309 1.12 18.56 19.06
C GLN A 309 1.02 17.50 17.97
N GLY A 310 -0.20 17.05 17.68
CA GLY A 310 -0.48 16.11 16.59
C GLY A 310 -0.01 16.61 15.23
N VAL A 311 -0.37 17.85 14.89
CA VAL A 311 0.06 18.52 13.65
C VAL A 311 1.58 18.69 13.59
N LEU A 312 2.22 19.04 14.71
CA LEU A 312 3.67 19.16 14.78
C LEU A 312 4.36 17.81 14.50
N LEU A 313 3.92 16.73 15.16
CA LEU A 313 4.46 15.38 14.93
C LEU A 313 4.26 14.92 13.48
N PHE A 314 3.10 15.22 12.89
CA PHE A 314 2.82 14.98 11.49
C PHE A 314 3.82 15.70 10.57
N VAL A 315 3.99 17.02 10.74
CA VAL A 315 4.87 17.85 9.90
C VAL A 315 6.33 17.44 10.04
N VAL A 316 6.80 17.21 11.27
CA VAL A 316 8.18 16.77 11.53
C VAL A 316 8.44 15.40 10.92
N THR A 317 7.51 14.45 11.07
CA THR A 317 7.65 13.12 10.48
C THR A 317 7.72 13.19 8.96
N LEU A 318 6.87 14.01 8.32
CA LEU A 318 6.95 14.23 6.88
C LEU A 318 8.29 14.86 6.48
N ALA A 319 8.71 15.93 7.15
CA ALA A 319 9.97 16.62 6.84
C ALA A 319 11.17 15.67 6.92
N LEU A 320 11.26 14.87 7.98
CA LEU A 320 12.30 13.84 8.14
C LEU A 320 12.21 12.77 7.04
N THR A 321 11.00 12.33 6.69
CA THR A 321 10.79 11.35 5.62
C THR A 321 11.29 11.87 4.26
N PHE A 322 10.94 13.11 3.90
CA PHE A 322 11.41 13.73 2.67
C PHE A 322 12.93 13.94 2.68
N LEU A 323 13.48 14.45 3.79
CA LEU A 323 14.91 14.68 3.95
C LEU A 323 15.70 13.37 3.88
N GLY A 324 15.28 12.34 4.62
CA GLY A 324 15.90 11.02 4.61
C GLY A 324 15.85 10.37 3.23
N THR A 325 14.70 10.45 2.55
CA THR A 325 14.56 9.94 1.19
C THR A 325 15.50 10.67 0.22
N TRP A 326 15.57 12.00 0.32
CA TRP A 326 16.46 12.81 -0.48
C TRP A 326 17.93 12.48 -0.22
N LEU A 327 18.36 12.40 1.05
CA LEU A 327 19.73 12.04 1.42
C LEU A 327 20.10 10.66 0.88
N MET A 328 19.27 9.64 1.10
CA MET A 328 19.51 8.29 0.59
C MET A 328 19.60 8.27 -0.94
N SER A 329 18.79 9.08 -1.64
CA SER A 329 18.83 9.20 -3.10
C SER A 329 20.15 9.77 -3.66
N LYS A 330 20.90 10.51 -2.84
CA LYS A 330 22.22 11.06 -3.19
C LYS A 330 23.37 10.08 -2.94
N THR A 331 23.10 8.94 -2.33
CA THR A 331 24.12 7.93 -1.98
C THR A 331 23.97 6.65 -2.81
N ARG A 332 24.78 5.62 -2.49
CA ARG A 332 24.62 4.26 -3.04
C ARG A 332 23.27 3.63 -2.67
N PHE A 333 22.58 4.14 -1.65
CA PHE A 333 21.26 3.63 -1.22
C PHE A 333 20.09 4.07 -2.11
N ARG A 334 20.35 4.86 -3.17
CA ARG A 334 19.31 5.33 -4.10
C ARG A 334 18.40 4.21 -4.64
N MET A 335 18.94 3.00 -4.82
CA MET A 335 18.17 1.86 -5.35
C MET A 335 17.08 1.34 -4.41
N TYR A 336 17.17 1.67 -3.11
CA TYR A 336 16.22 1.25 -2.09
C TYR A 336 15.12 2.28 -1.85
N VAL A 337 15.24 3.50 -2.41
CA VAL A 337 14.32 4.62 -2.18
C VAL A 337 13.69 5.19 -3.46
N MET A 338 14.07 4.69 -4.65
CA MET A 338 13.65 5.20 -5.97
C MET A 338 12.99 4.15 -6.87
#